data_AF-A0A849GH78-F1
#
_entry.id   AF-A0A849GH78-F1
#
_cell.length_a   1.000
_cell.length_b   1.000
_cell.length_c   1.000
_cell.angle_alpha   90.00
_cell.angle_beta   90.00
_cell.angle_gamma   90.00
#
_symmetry.space_group_name_H-M   'P 1'
#
loop_
_entity.id
_entity.type
_entity.pdbx_description
1 polymer ?
#
loop_
_entity_poly.entity_id
_entity_poly.type
_entity_poly.pdbx_seq_one_letter_code
_entity_poly.pdbx_strand_id
1 'polypeptide(L)'
;MTNFVCPRPRGWHVIRSKLMKKWENKGRHGPPAPVPLILGGRHFSSDYDKRDRWNETVEWAVTAGLEDLIPELTDEMQYCVSELNSGTNMDYLARQDWNKAPSEKPAAADLAVHLGHLQSAWESIAGQPLATITAPLEFTGTKKRRLLVAANEAARPPWGDWNRFSRTGDRASFNRLRASINSAISPHEVDHVSFSEMATERFCHLIEKQRRD
;
A
#
# COMPACT_ATOMS: atom_id res chain seq x y z
N MET A 1 -25.13 5.16 28.38
CA MET A 1 -25.05 3.68 28.41
C MET A 1 -24.00 3.27 27.39
N THR A 2 -23.08 2.38 27.73
CA THR A 2 -22.08 1.84 26.81
C THR A 2 -22.64 0.60 26.11
N ASN A 3 -22.62 0.61 24.77
CA ASN A 3 -23.09 -0.50 23.95
C ASN A 3 -21.90 -1.41 23.61
N PHE A 4 -21.94 -2.66 24.04
CA PHE A 4 -20.97 -3.66 23.60
C PHE A 4 -21.19 -4.00 22.13
N VAL A 5 -20.12 -3.95 21.34
CA VAL A 5 -20.14 -4.24 19.89
C VAL A 5 -19.52 -5.61 19.63
N CYS A 6 -18.25 -5.78 19.96
CA CYS A 6 -17.51 -7.01 19.72
C CYS A 6 -16.26 -7.05 20.62
N PRO A 7 -15.50 -8.15 20.67
CA PRO A 7 -14.18 -8.13 21.28
C PRO A 7 -13.20 -7.26 20.48
N ARG A 8 -12.19 -6.72 21.15
CA ARG A 8 -11.07 -6.02 20.52
C ARG A 8 -10.27 -6.98 19.64
N PRO A 9 -9.54 -6.46 18.62
CA PRO A 9 -8.82 -7.27 17.63
C PRO A 9 -8.02 -8.45 18.17
N ARG A 10 -7.21 -8.21 19.21
CA ARG A 10 -6.37 -9.24 19.82
C ARG A 10 -7.21 -10.33 20.50
N GLY A 11 -8.22 -9.94 21.28
CA GLY A 11 -9.11 -10.88 21.96
C GLY A 11 -9.89 -11.74 20.96
N TRP A 12 -10.48 -11.12 19.94
CA TRP A 12 -11.23 -11.83 18.92
C TRP A 12 -10.35 -12.80 18.12
N HIS A 13 -9.11 -12.42 17.78
CA HIS A 13 -8.16 -13.31 17.12
C HIS A 13 -7.83 -14.55 17.96
N VAL A 14 -7.60 -14.38 19.26
CA VAL A 14 -7.31 -15.49 20.19
C VAL A 14 -8.48 -16.46 20.28
N ILE A 15 -9.71 -15.94 20.46
CA ILE A 15 -10.93 -16.76 20.52
C ILE A 15 -11.08 -17.56 19.21
N ARG A 16 -11.00 -16.88 18.07
CA ARG A 16 -11.14 -17.51 16.76
C ARG A 16 -10.08 -18.58 16.51
N SER A 17 -8.85 -18.36 16.98
CA SER A 17 -7.77 -19.34 16.83
C SER A 17 -8.04 -20.62 17.64
N LYS A 18 -8.60 -20.49 18.84
CA LYS A 18 -9.02 -21.64 19.66
C LYS A 18 -10.17 -22.42 18.99
N LEU A 19 -11.19 -21.70 18.51
CA LEU A 19 -12.33 -22.28 17.80
C LEU A 19 -11.86 -23.06 16.56
N MET A 20 -11.01 -22.45 15.74
CA MET A 20 -10.46 -23.09 14.54
C MET A 20 -9.64 -24.33 14.87
N LYS A 21 -8.75 -24.28 15.87
CA LYS A 21 -7.96 -25.45 16.28
C LYS A 21 -8.84 -26.63 16.69
N LYS A 22 -9.95 -26.36 17.39
CA LYS A 22 -10.90 -27.41 17.79
C LYS A 22 -11.73 -27.92 16.62
N TRP A 23 -12.14 -27.05 15.70
CA TRP A 23 -12.80 -27.45 14.45
C TRP A 23 -11.91 -28.35 13.58
N GLU A 24 -10.62 -28.03 13.46
CA GLU A 24 -9.66 -28.88 12.77
C GLU A 24 -9.47 -30.23 13.45
N ASN A 25 -9.36 -30.25 14.78
CA ASN A 25 -9.25 -31.50 15.55
C ASN A 25 -10.53 -32.36 15.47
N LYS A 26 -11.70 -31.76 15.28
CA LYS A 26 -12.97 -32.46 15.01
C LYS A 26 -13.08 -32.93 13.55
N GLY A 27 -12.04 -32.82 12.73
CA GLY A 27 -12.06 -33.30 11.34
C GLY A 27 -12.69 -32.33 10.34
N ARG A 28 -12.84 -31.04 10.70
CA ARG A 28 -13.41 -29.99 9.83
C ARG A 28 -14.84 -30.25 9.37
N HIS A 29 -15.67 -30.84 10.24
CA HIS A 29 -17.10 -30.98 9.96
C HIS A 29 -17.81 -29.61 9.98
N GLY A 30 -18.57 -29.33 8.92
CA GLY A 30 -19.29 -28.06 8.75
C GLY A 30 -18.39 -26.89 8.32
N PRO A 31 -18.97 -25.69 8.11
CA PRO A 31 -18.21 -24.51 7.72
C PRO A 31 -17.28 -24.04 8.85
N PRO A 32 -16.14 -23.40 8.53
CA PRO A 32 -15.23 -22.86 9.53
C PRO A 32 -15.85 -21.67 10.28
N ALA A 33 -15.31 -21.37 11.46
CA ALA A 33 -15.72 -20.22 12.24
C ALA A 33 -15.60 -18.91 11.45
N PRO A 34 -16.56 -17.97 11.60
CA PRO A 34 -16.54 -16.68 10.92
C PRO A 34 -15.21 -15.94 11.08
N VAL A 35 -14.84 -15.18 10.04
CA VAL A 35 -13.60 -14.40 10.06
C VAL A 35 -13.83 -13.08 10.82
N PRO A 36 -13.05 -12.79 11.87
CA PRO A 36 -13.13 -11.55 12.64
C PRO A 36 -12.81 -10.31 11.79
N LEU A 37 -13.54 -9.22 12.04
CA LEU A 37 -13.30 -7.92 11.39
C LEU A 37 -12.24 -7.11 12.16
N ILE A 38 -10.98 -7.55 12.09
CA ILE A 38 -9.89 -7.06 12.97
C ILE A 38 -8.75 -6.32 12.26
N LEU A 39 -8.53 -6.57 10.96
CA LEU A 39 -7.52 -5.88 10.11
C LEU A 39 -8.23 -4.89 9.18
N GLY A 40 -8.04 -5.01 7.86
CA GLY A 40 -8.77 -4.20 6.86
C GLY A 40 -10.28 -4.24 7.08
N GLY A 41 -10.82 -5.42 7.42
CA GLY A 41 -12.24 -5.59 7.76
C GLY A 41 -12.73 -4.65 8.86
N ARG A 42 -11.89 -4.29 9.84
CA ARG A 42 -12.27 -3.36 10.93
C ARG A 42 -12.48 -1.93 10.44
N HIS A 43 -11.69 -1.50 9.47
CA HIS A 43 -11.71 -0.14 8.93
C HIS A 43 -12.91 0.08 7.98
N PHE A 44 -13.33 -0.99 7.29
CA PHE A 44 -14.38 -0.95 6.29
C PHE A 44 -15.74 -1.47 6.78
N SER A 45 -15.88 -1.74 8.08
CA SER A 45 -17.11 -2.25 8.69
C SER A 45 -17.69 -1.23 9.67
N SER A 46 -19.00 -1.05 9.67
CA SER A 46 -19.75 -0.28 10.68
C SER A 46 -19.71 -0.99 12.04
N ASP A 47 -20.22 -0.37 13.09
CA ASP A 47 -20.33 -1.07 14.38
C ASP A 47 -21.42 -2.15 14.36
N TYR A 48 -22.43 -1.99 13.50
CA TYR A 48 -23.43 -3.03 13.25
C TYR A 48 -22.80 -4.27 12.64
N ASP A 49 -21.99 -4.12 11.58
CA ASP A 49 -21.29 -5.23 10.93
C ASP A 49 -20.37 -6.00 11.90
N LYS A 50 -19.67 -5.26 12.77
CA LYS A 50 -18.80 -5.85 13.80
C LYS A 50 -19.60 -6.65 14.82
N ARG A 51 -20.76 -6.12 15.25
CA ARG A 51 -21.64 -6.78 16.19
C ARG A 51 -22.29 -8.03 15.59
N ASP A 52 -22.79 -7.93 14.37
CA ASP A 52 -23.44 -9.03 13.69
C ASP A 52 -22.45 -10.16 13.42
N ARG A 53 -21.22 -9.83 12.96
CA ARG A 53 -20.16 -10.83 12.81
C ARG A 53 -19.72 -11.47 14.13
N TRP A 54 -19.79 -10.73 15.23
CA TRP A 54 -19.54 -11.30 16.56
C TRP A 54 -20.65 -12.28 16.97
N ASN A 55 -21.92 -11.90 16.77
CA ASN A 55 -23.06 -12.76 17.03
C ASN A 55 -23.02 -14.04 16.19
N GLU A 56 -22.69 -13.95 14.89
CA GLU A 56 -22.45 -15.11 14.03
C GLU A 56 -21.36 -16.04 14.60
N THR A 57 -20.30 -15.48 15.21
CA THR A 57 -19.23 -16.28 15.84
C THR A 57 -19.74 -17.02 17.07
N VAL A 58 -20.57 -16.38 17.89
CA VAL A 58 -21.18 -16.98 19.09
C VAL A 58 -22.16 -18.08 18.69
N GLU A 59 -23.07 -17.80 17.75
CA GLU A 59 -24.03 -18.78 17.23
C GLU A 59 -23.35 -19.99 16.59
N TRP A 60 -22.28 -19.75 15.83
CA TRP A 60 -21.46 -20.82 15.27
C TRP A 60 -20.83 -21.69 16.37
N ALA A 61 -20.29 -21.07 17.43
CA ALA A 61 -19.66 -21.80 18.52
C ALA A 61 -20.68 -22.66 19.27
N VAL A 62 -21.88 -22.13 19.53
CA VAL A 62 -23.00 -22.89 20.14
C VAL A 62 -23.41 -24.07 19.25
N THR A 63 -23.60 -23.83 17.95
CA THR A 63 -23.98 -24.90 17.01
C THR A 63 -22.91 -25.99 16.90
N ALA A 64 -21.63 -25.61 17.04
CA ALA A 64 -20.51 -26.53 17.03
C ALA A 64 -20.24 -27.23 18.38
N GLY A 65 -20.98 -26.87 19.45
CA GLY A 65 -20.73 -27.30 20.82
C GLY A 65 -19.31 -26.93 21.29
N LEU A 66 -18.94 -25.66 21.10
CA LEU A 66 -17.63 -25.06 21.40
C LEU A 66 -17.77 -23.70 22.12
N GLU A 67 -18.94 -23.41 22.68
CA GLU A 67 -19.23 -22.18 23.42
C GLU A 67 -18.33 -22.01 24.65
N ASP A 68 -17.83 -23.12 25.23
CA ASP A 68 -16.87 -23.16 26.33
C ASP A 68 -15.54 -22.44 26.01
N LEU A 69 -15.23 -22.29 24.73
CA LEU A 69 -14.01 -21.62 24.26
C LEU A 69 -14.14 -20.11 24.15
N ILE A 70 -15.36 -19.56 24.30
CA ILE A 70 -15.62 -18.14 24.37
C ILE A 70 -15.60 -17.73 25.86
N PRO A 71 -14.50 -17.15 26.35
CA PRO A 71 -14.43 -16.74 27.75
C PRO A 71 -15.34 -15.54 27.99
N GLU A 72 -15.69 -15.31 29.26
CA GLU A 72 -16.22 -14.04 29.69
C GLU A 72 -15.22 -12.92 29.36
N LEU A 73 -15.68 -11.91 28.62
CA LEU A 73 -14.81 -10.84 28.12
C LEU A 73 -14.63 -9.78 29.21
N THR A 74 -13.38 -9.52 29.60
CA THR A 74 -13.06 -8.39 30.49
C THR A 74 -13.27 -7.06 29.77
N ASP A 75 -13.47 -5.97 30.51
CA ASP A 75 -13.66 -4.62 29.95
C ASP A 75 -12.56 -4.21 28.96
N GLU A 76 -11.32 -4.63 29.22
CA GLU A 76 -10.18 -4.37 28.33
C GLU A 76 -10.26 -5.13 27.01
N MET A 77 -10.92 -6.29 27.00
CA MET A 77 -11.15 -7.10 25.81
C MET A 77 -12.36 -6.64 25.03
N GLN A 78 -13.26 -5.85 25.64
CA GLN A 78 -14.47 -5.38 25.00
C GLN A 78 -14.20 -4.12 24.15
N TYR A 79 -14.85 -4.07 22.99
CA TYR A 79 -15.02 -2.84 22.22
C TYR A 79 -16.45 -2.35 22.45
N CYS A 80 -16.56 -1.27 23.23
CA CYS A 80 -17.82 -0.63 23.56
C CYS A 80 -17.84 0.81 23.03
N VAL A 81 -19.02 1.27 22.63
CA VAL A 81 -19.25 2.64 22.14
C VAL A 81 -20.42 3.27 22.85
N SER A 82 -20.42 4.60 23.02
CA SER A 82 -21.56 5.32 23.60
C SER A 82 -22.77 5.32 22.67
N GLU A 83 -22.53 5.43 21.36
CA GLU A 83 -23.53 5.39 20.29
C GLU A 83 -23.01 4.52 19.15
N LEU A 84 -23.87 3.68 18.58
CA LEU A 84 -23.49 2.80 17.46
C LEU A 84 -23.33 3.63 16.19
N ASN A 85 -22.19 3.48 15.52
CA ASN A 85 -21.97 4.13 14.23
C ASN A 85 -22.41 3.22 13.07
N SER A 86 -23.40 3.66 12.30
CA SER A 86 -23.81 3.03 11.02
C SER A 86 -22.87 3.39 9.87
N GLY A 87 -22.07 4.46 10.02
CA GLY A 87 -20.99 4.77 9.13
C GLY A 87 -19.90 3.71 9.26
N THR A 88 -19.62 3.02 8.16
CA THR A 88 -18.23 2.67 7.87
C THR A 88 -17.42 3.98 7.94
N ASN A 89 -16.08 3.94 8.02
CA ASN A 89 -15.31 5.16 7.75
C ASN A 89 -15.51 5.55 6.26
N MET A 90 -16.71 6.00 5.89
CA MET A 90 -17.13 6.45 4.57
C MET A 90 -16.36 7.70 4.15
N ASP A 91 -15.61 8.32 5.07
CA ASP A 91 -14.65 9.36 4.74
C ASP A 91 -13.44 8.79 3.95
N TYR A 92 -13.17 7.49 4.05
CA TYR A 92 -12.20 6.79 3.20
C TYR A 92 -12.78 6.38 1.82
N LEU A 93 -14.09 6.17 1.73
CA LEU A 93 -14.81 5.93 0.46
C LEU A 93 -15.21 7.24 -0.25
N ALA A 94 -15.17 8.38 0.45
CA ALA A 94 -15.21 9.71 -0.16
C ALA A 94 -13.98 9.98 -1.07
N ARG A 95 -12.99 9.08 -1.12
CA ARG A 95 -12.12 8.95 -2.29
C ARG A 95 -12.94 8.36 -3.43
N GLN A 96 -13.58 9.21 -4.22
CA GLN A 96 -14.26 8.89 -5.48
C GLN A 96 -13.38 8.16 -6.53
N ASP A 97 -12.11 7.87 -6.23
CA ASP A 97 -11.14 7.29 -7.14
C ASP A 97 -11.26 5.77 -7.35
N TRP A 98 -11.99 5.03 -6.51
CA TRP A 98 -12.07 3.56 -6.63
C TRP A 98 -12.90 3.08 -7.82
N ASN A 99 -13.81 3.92 -8.33
CA ASN A 99 -14.64 3.63 -9.50
C ASN A 99 -14.11 4.31 -10.78
N LYS A 100 -12.89 4.89 -10.75
CA LYS A 100 -12.26 5.36 -11.98
C LYS A 100 -11.98 4.16 -12.87
N ALA A 101 -12.45 4.24 -14.12
CA ALA A 101 -12.01 3.32 -15.15
C ALA A 101 -10.47 3.27 -15.14
N PRO A 102 -9.85 2.08 -15.31
CA PRO A 102 -8.41 1.99 -15.43
C PRO A 102 -7.94 3.01 -16.45
N SER A 103 -7.02 3.91 -16.06
CA SER A 103 -6.54 4.92 -17.00
C SER A 103 -5.99 4.21 -18.23
N GLU A 104 -6.33 4.75 -19.40
CA GLU A 104 -5.89 4.18 -20.66
C GLU A 104 -4.36 4.12 -20.71
N LYS A 105 -3.86 3.05 -21.33
CA LYS A 105 -2.44 2.91 -21.57
C LYS A 105 -2.01 4.06 -22.50
N PRO A 106 -1.05 4.91 -22.12
CA PRO A 106 -0.61 6.00 -22.98
C PRO A 106 -0.10 5.48 -24.32
N ALA A 107 -0.32 6.24 -25.39
CA ALA A 107 0.24 5.89 -26.69
C ALA A 107 1.78 5.97 -26.63
N ALA A 108 2.46 5.23 -27.51
CA ALA A 108 3.92 5.23 -27.55
C ALA A 108 4.49 6.63 -27.87
N ALA A 109 3.77 7.43 -28.67
CA ALA A 109 4.12 8.81 -28.99
C ALA A 109 4.07 9.71 -27.74
N ASP A 110 3.02 9.59 -26.92
CA ASP A 110 2.87 10.37 -25.68
C ASP A 110 3.99 10.05 -24.67
N LEU A 111 4.36 8.76 -24.55
CA LEU A 111 5.46 8.33 -23.70
C LEU A 111 6.82 8.89 -24.15
N ALA A 112 7.03 9.01 -25.47
CA ALA A 112 8.25 9.61 -26.01
C ALA A 112 8.30 11.11 -25.69
N VAL A 113 7.17 11.82 -25.79
CA VAL A 113 7.06 13.24 -25.40
C VAL A 113 7.35 13.41 -23.91
N HIS A 114 6.74 12.59 -23.04
CA HIS A 114 6.99 12.63 -21.61
C HIS A 114 8.45 12.31 -21.27
N LEU A 115 9.05 11.33 -21.93
CA LEU A 115 10.45 10.96 -21.70
C LEU A 115 11.40 12.07 -22.15
N GLY A 116 11.16 12.68 -23.32
CA GLY A 116 11.94 13.82 -23.80
C GLY A 116 11.82 15.05 -22.89
N HIS A 117 10.63 15.29 -22.33
CA HIS A 117 10.45 16.32 -21.31
C HIS A 117 11.23 16.01 -20.03
N LEU A 118 11.18 14.77 -19.54
CA LEU A 118 11.96 14.35 -18.38
C LEU A 118 13.46 14.49 -18.61
N GLN A 119 13.96 14.16 -19.80
CA GLN A 119 15.38 14.25 -20.15
C GLN A 119 15.86 15.70 -20.24
N SER A 120 15.09 16.57 -20.89
CA SER A 120 15.45 17.98 -21.06
C SER A 120 15.34 18.79 -19.76
N ALA A 121 14.32 18.52 -18.92
CA ALA A 121 14.07 19.24 -17.68
C ALA A 121 14.58 18.52 -16.42
N TRP A 122 15.40 17.46 -16.57
CA TRP A 122 15.78 16.59 -15.44
C TRP A 122 16.42 17.33 -14.27
N GLU A 123 17.28 18.31 -14.58
CA GLU A 123 17.97 19.14 -13.59
C GLU A 123 16.99 19.91 -12.69
N SER A 124 15.92 20.46 -13.28
CA SER A 124 14.88 21.15 -12.52
C SER A 124 13.93 20.19 -11.77
N ILE A 125 13.74 18.97 -12.27
CA ILE A 125 12.81 17.99 -11.70
C ILE A 125 13.45 17.26 -10.51
N ALA A 126 14.65 16.72 -10.70
CA ALA A 126 15.36 15.94 -9.70
C ALA A 126 16.18 16.83 -8.75
N GLY A 127 16.52 18.05 -9.18
CA GLY A 127 17.44 18.95 -8.50
C GLY A 127 18.90 18.62 -8.81
N GLN A 128 19.76 19.66 -8.75
CA GLN A 128 21.18 19.57 -9.12
C GLN A 128 21.92 18.34 -8.60
N PRO A 129 21.84 17.99 -7.30
CA PRO A 129 22.66 16.91 -6.75
C PRO A 129 22.28 15.54 -7.30
N LEU A 130 21.01 15.32 -7.65
CA LEU A 130 20.54 14.05 -8.21
C LEU A 130 20.69 14.02 -9.72
N ALA A 131 20.48 15.15 -10.40
CA ALA A 131 20.57 15.22 -11.86
C ALA A 131 21.99 14.99 -12.39
N THR A 132 23.03 15.25 -11.59
CA THR A 132 24.43 14.96 -11.97
C THR A 132 24.78 13.48 -11.89
N ILE A 133 24.02 12.68 -11.16
CA ILE A 133 24.29 11.26 -10.90
C ILE A 133 23.15 10.34 -11.36
N THR A 134 22.09 10.89 -11.95
CA THR A 134 20.97 10.14 -12.50
C THR A 134 20.49 10.68 -13.83
N ALA A 135 19.91 9.82 -14.67
CA ALA A 135 19.34 10.22 -15.97
C ALA A 135 18.10 9.37 -16.31
N PRO A 136 16.98 9.94 -16.79
CA PRO A 136 15.82 9.17 -17.24
C PRO A 136 16.16 8.31 -18.46
N LEU A 137 15.80 7.02 -18.42
CA LEU A 137 16.03 6.10 -19.54
C LEU A 137 14.75 5.81 -20.32
N GLU A 138 13.74 5.23 -19.66
CA GLU A 138 12.52 4.81 -20.34
C GLU A 138 11.37 4.50 -19.36
N PHE A 139 10.14 4.44 -19.90
CA PHE A 139 8.98 3.90 -19.22
C PHE A 139 8.82 2.39 -19.47
N THR A 140 8.79 1.63 -18.38
CA THR A 140 8.73 0.16 -18.34
C THR A 140 7.46 -0.35 -17.65
N GLY A 141 7.27 -1.67 -17.66
CA GLY A 141 6.10 -2.34 -17.09
C GLY A 141 4.88 -2.34 -18.02
N THR A 142 3.92 -3.23 -17.73
CA THR A 142 2.75 -3.46 -18.59
C THR A 142 1.90 -2.20 -18.77
N LYS A 143 1.77 -1.40 -17.71
CA LYS A 143 1.03 -0.12 -17.69
C LYS A 143 1.87 1.10 -18.07
N LYS A 144 3.18 0.93 -18.33
CA LYS A 144 4.11 2.02 -18.61
C LYS A 144 4.22 3.09 -17.50
N ARG A 145 3.90 2.72 -16.25
CA ARG A 145 3.98 3.59 -15.05
C ARG A 145 5.21 3.34 -14.18
N ARG A 146 6.24 2.71 -14.73
CA ARG A 146 7.52 2.50 -14.04
C ARG A 146 8.61 3.24 -14.80
N LEU A 147 9.17 4.30 -14.22
CA LEU A 147 10.31 4.99 -14.81
C LEU A 147 11.60 4.25 -14.45
N LEU A 148 12.37 3.88 -15.47
CA LEU A 148 13.74 3.42 -15.31
C LEU A 148 14.68 4.63 -15.42
N VAL A 149 15.56 4.75 -14.44
CA VAL A 149 16.53 5.84 -14.32
C VAL A 149 17.92 5.22 -14.28
N ALA A 150 18.84 5.67 -15.13
CA ALA A 150 20.26 5.36 -15.00
C ALA A 150 20.79 6.05 -13.74
N ALA A 151 21.56 5.35 -12.93
CA ALA A 151 22.24 5.93 -11.77
C ALA A 151 23.73 5.60 -11.85
N ASN A 152 24.58 6.58 -11.51
CA ASN A 152 26.01 6.33 -11.40
C ASN A 152 26.28 5.39 -10.21
N GLU A 153 26.89 4.23 -10.48
CA GLU A 153 27.17 3.19 -9.48
C GLU A 153 28.15 3.66 -8.38
N ALA A 154 29.01 4.63 -8.70
CA ALA A 154 29.96 5.21 -7.75
C ALA A 154 29.30 6.21 -6.79
N ALA A 155 28.09 6.67 -7.11
CA ALA A 155 27.34 7.61 -6.30
C ALA A 155 26.37 6.90 -5.35
N ARG A 156 25.90 7.63 -4.34
CA ARG A 156 24.86 7.15 -3.41
C ARG A 156 23.73 8.18 -3.31
N PRO A 157 22.47 7.74 -3.32
CA PRO A 157 21.35 8.66 -3.14
C PRO A 157 21.21 9.09 -1.67
N PRO A 158 20.53 10.22 -1.39
CA PRO A 158 20.27 10.68 -0.03
C PRO A 158 19.44 9.69 0.82
N TRP A 159 18.67 8.80 0.18
CA TRP A 159 17.84 7.80 0.84
C TRP A 159 18.55 6.47 1.17
N GLY A 160 19.85 6.35 0.88
CA GLY A 160 20.66 5.17 1.19
C GLY A 160 21.27 4.54 -0.05
N ASP A 161 20.66 3.47 -0.55
CA ASP A 161 21.09 2.78 -1.77
C ASP A 161 20.04 2.95 -2.88
N TRP A 162 20.47 2.80 -4.14
CA TRP A 162 19.58 2.93 -5.29
C TRP A 162 18.39 1.96 -5.25
N ASN A 163 18.62 0.76 -4.71
CA ASN A 163 17.63 -0.31 -4.67
C ASN A 163 17.06 -0.59 -3.27
N ARG A 164 17.54 0.10 -2.22
CA ARG A 164 17.13 -0.14 -0.82
C ARG A 164 17.21 1.13 0.02
N PHE A 165 16.21 1.33 0.88
CA PHE A 165 16.29 2.38 1.89
C PHE A 165 17.22 1.99 3.04
N SER A 166 18.12 2.89 3.41
CA SER A 166 18.89 2.72 4.64
C SER A 166 18.04 3.08 5.87
N ARG A 167 18.52 2.70 7.06
CA ARG A 167 17.85 3.03 8.34
C ARG A 167 17.94 4.52 8.68
N THR A 168 18.94 5.21 8.16
CA THR A 168 19.28 6.61 8.45
C THR A 168 19.09 7.54 7.25
N GLY A 169 18.72 7.02 6.08
CA GLY A 169 18.59 7.79 4.85
C GLY A 169 17.33 8.66 4.80
N ASP A 170 17.40 9.76 4.04
CA ASP A 170 16.28 10.66 3.84
C ASP A 170 15.27 10.06 2.85
N ARG A 171 14.35 9.23 3.35
CA ARG A 171 13.24 8.67 2.54
C ARG A 171 12.33 9.75 1.96
N ALA A 172 12.24 10.92 2.59
CA ALA A 172 11.41 12.00 2.09
C ALA A 172 11.97 12.57 0.78
N SER A 173 13.29 12.54 0.57
CA SER A 173 13.90 12.94 -0.70
C SER A 173 13.45 12.08 -1.90
N PHE A 174 13.31 10.76 -1.72
CA PHE A 174 12.77 9.88 -2.76
C PHE A 174 11.30 10.21 -3.08
N ASN A 175 10.49 10.47 -2.05
CA ASN A 175 9.10 10.85 -2.23
C ASN A 175 8.97 12.20 -2.95
N ARG A 176 9.83 13.18 -2.63
CA ARG A 176 9.89 14.46 -3.32
C ARG A 176 10.28 14.27 -4.79
N LEU A 177 11.31 13.48 -5.09
CA LEU A 177 11.70 13.15 -6.46
C LEU A 177 10.53 12.56 -7.26
N ARG A 178 9.84 11.55 -6.71
CA ARG A 178 8.70 10.91 -7.38
C ARG A 178 7.53 11.90 -7.59
N ALA A 179 7.26 12.76 -6.60
CA ALA A 179 6.23 13.78 -6.72
C ALA A 179 6.58 14.80 -7.82
N SER A 180 7.84 15.26 -7.90
CA SER A 180 8.30 16.16 -8.95
C SER A 180 8.19 15.52 -10.33
N ILE A 181 8.55 14.24 -10.48
CA ILE A 181 8.39 13.49 -11.73
C ILE A 181 6.93 13.46 -12.16
N ASN A 182 6.02 13.07 -11.26
CA ASN A 182 4.58 13.01 -11.55
C ASN A 182 4.01 14.38 -11.90
N SER A 183 4.45 15.43 -11.22
CA SER A 183 4.05 16.80 -11.55
C SER A 183 4.48 17.20 -12.96
N ALA A 184 5.65 16.77 -13.41
CA ALA A 184 6.21 17.13 -14.71
C ALA A 184 5.57 16.37 -15.89
N ILE A 185 5.01 15.19 -15.66
CA ILE A 185 4.42 14.34 -16.72
C ILE A 185 2.90 14.21 -16.63
N SER A 186 2.27 14.93 -15.70
CA SER A 186 0.81 14.99 -15.57
C SER A 186 0.13 15.29 -16.92
N PRO A 187 -0.97 14.59 -17.28
CA PRO A 187 -1.78 13.68 -16.46
C PRO A 187 -1.24 12.25 -16.37
N HIS A 188 -0.11 11.94 -17.02
CA HIS A 188 0.56 10.66 -16.81
C HIS A 188 1.21 10.61 -15.42
N GLU A 189 1.36 9.42 -14.86
CA GLU A 189 1.91 9.22 -13.52
C GLU A 189 2.74 7.94 -13.46
N VAL A 190 3.81 7.99 -12.65
CA VAL A 190 4.59 6.81 -12.28
C VAL A 190 4.26 6.34 -10.88
N ASP A 191 4.01 5.04 -10.77
CA ASP A 191 3.82 4.32 -9.52
C ASP A 191 5.19 3.96 -8.90
N HIS A 192 6.18 3.69 -9.77
CA HIS A 192 7.50 3.22 -9.39
C HIS A 192 8.61 3.95 -10.14
N VAL A 193 9.68 4.27 -9.42
CA VAL A 193 10.96 4.70 -9.98
C VAL A 193 11.97 3.61 -9.64
N SER A 194 12.70 3.12 -10.65
CA SER A 194 13.74 2.10 -10.49
C SER A 194 15.04 2.61 -11.06
N PHE A 195 16.13 2.16 -10.46
CA PHE A 195 17.46 2.62 -10.82
C PHE A 195 18.28 1.47 -11.41
N SER A 196 18.84 1.70 -12.59
CA SER A 196 19.86 0.84 -13.17
C SER A 196 21.21 1.46 -12.86
N GLU A 197 21.97 0.80 -11.99
CA GLU A 197 23.35 1.19 -11.69
C GLU A 197 24.21 1.00 -12.95
N MET A 198 25.01 2.03 -13.26
CA MET A 198 25.80 2.10 -14.47
C MET A 198 27.19 2.62 -14.14
N ALA A 199 28.20 1.98 -14.73
CA ALA A 199 29.60 2.42 -14.64
C ALA A 199 29.76 3.89 -15.06
N THR A 200 30.59 4.63 -14.32
CA THR A 200 30.78 6.08 -14.48
C THR A 200 31.03 6.49 -15.94
N GLU A 201 31.91 5.79 -16.65
CA GLU A 201 32.25 6.10 -18.05
C GLU A 201 31.03 6.01 -18.97
N ARG A 202 30.24 4.93 -18.81
CA ARG A 202 29.02 4.70 -19.60
C ARG A 202 27.93 5.70 -19.22
N PHE A 203 27.84 6.08 -17.94
CA PHE A 203 26.90 7.09 -17.47
C PHE A 203 27.23 8.48 -18.02
N CYS A 204 28.50 8.90 -17.99
CA CYS A 204 28.95 10.16 -18.58
C CYS A 204 28.61 10.22 -20.07
N HIS A 205 28.89 9.16 -20.82
CA HIS A 205 28.56 9.08 -22.24
C HIS A 205 27.04 9.19 -22.49
N LEU A 206 26.21 8.57 -21.65
CA LEU A 206 24.75 8.68 -21.72
C LEU A 206 24.28 10.13 -21.55
N ILE A 207 24.76 10.82 -20.52
CA ILE A 207 24.39 12.22 -20.24
C ILE A 207 24.78 13.13 -21.41
N GLU A 208 25.98 12.95 -21.95
CA GLU A 208 26.43 13.72 -23.12
C GLU A 208 25.58 13.46 -24.36
N LYS A 209 25.08 12.23 -24.54
CA LYS A 209 24.18 11.90 -25.64
C LYS A 209 22.83 12.60 -25.45
N GLN A 210 22.23 12.50 -24.26
CA GLN A 210 20.93 13.12 -23.95
C GLN A 210 20.92 14.65 -24.00
N ARG A 211 22.08 15.31 -23.91
CA ARG A 211 22.21 16.76 -24.08
C ARG A 211 22.34 17.22 -25.53
N ARG A 212 22.65 16.30 -26.44
CA ARG A 212 22.86 16.58 -27.87
C ARG A 212 21.60 16.38 -28.71
N ASP A 213 20.66 15.60 -28.20
CA ASP A 213 19.34 15.30 -28.79
C ASP A 213 18.28 16.26 -28.23
#